data_AF-A0A7S0UCQ8-F1
#
_entry.id   AF-A0A7S0UCQ8-F1
#
_cell.length_a   1.000
_cell.length_b   1.000
_cell.length_c   1.000
_cell.angle_alpha   90.00
_cell.angle_beta   90.00
_cell.angle_gamma   90.00
#
_symmetry.space_group_name_H-M   'P 1'
#
loop_
_entity.id
_entity.type
_entity.pdbx_description
1 polymer ?
#
loop_
_entity_poly.entity_id
_entity_poly.type
_entity_poly.pdbx_seq_one_letter_code
_entity_poly.pdbx_strand_id
1 'polypeptide(L)'
;MSYRPSRSNSRQASGRATPVEERQIPVWQGNSFEDDDEGEQAAGLMARLVEVEQHFARLKNQGQHLEALHFMELSVFLRKQLYGAESEEVAMACQVFTTSCNTVAMSCLQRDDYEKAHELLKKAELLTEARGYIQEDRTRLKLRAVTYNNLGCFYKRRGKLFSALQYLDKALKMELSSSEVDNPAGTHLNLCATLSQLDRHAPAL
;
A
#
# COMPACT_ATOMS: atom_id res chain seq x y z
N MET A 1 -55.04 -41.31 11.11
CA MET A 1 -55.94 -41.57 9.96
C MET A 1 -56.18 -40.23 9.28
N SER A 2 -55.54 -39.89 8.15
CA SER A 2 -55.63 -40.47 6.78
C SER A 2 -56.73 -39.83 5.92
N TYR A 3 -56.26 -39.06 4.93
CA TYR A 3 -56.79 -38.94 3.56
C TYR A 3 -58.12 -38.20 3.23
N ARG A 4 -57.89 -37.03 2.57
CA ARG A 4 -58.42 -36.58 1.27
C ARG A 4 -59.76 -35.80 1.16
N PRO A 5 -59.93 -35.02 0.05
CA PRO A 5 -60.92 -33.93 -0.07
C PRO A 5 -61.95 -34.14 -1.19
N SER A 6 -62.84 -33.15 -1.40
CA SER A 6 -63.37 -32.82 -2.74
C SER A 6 -64.08 -31.46 -2.83
N ARG A 7 -63.83 -30.74 -3.96
CA ARG A 7 -64.77 -30.04 -4.89
C ARG A 7 -66.12 -29.56 -4.30
N SER A 8 -66.68 -28.37 -4.56
CA SER A 8 -66.47 -27.30 -5.58
C SER A 8 -67.35 -26.06 -5.15
N ASN A 9 -67.71 -25.01 -5.91
CA ASN A 9 -67.70 -24.75 -7.36
C ASN A 9 -67.79 -23.24 -7.73
N SER A 10 -67.70 -22.96 -9.03
CA SER A 10 -68.08 -21.75 -9.79
C SER A 10 -69.00 -20.67 -9.16
N ARG A 11 -68.70 -19.39 -9.42
CA ARG A 11 -69.54 -18.51 -10.27
C ARG A 11 -68.79 -17.27 -10.76
N GLN A 12 -69.12 -16.85 -11.98
CA GLN A 12 -68.60 -15.65 -12.64
C GLN A 12 -69.29 -14.39 -12.10
N ALA A 13 -68.58 -13.26 -12.09
CA ALA A 13 -69.19 -11.93 -12.11
C ALA A 13 -68.34 -11.02 -13.02
N SER A 14 -68.98 -10.38 -14.01
CA SER A 14 -68.35 -9.46 -14.94
C SER A 14 -68.32 -8.04 -14.36
N GLY A 15 -67.20 -7.34 -14.57
CA GLY A 15 -67.04 -5.92 -14.22
C GLY A 15 -66.25 -5.21 -15.31
N ARG A 16 -66.82 -4.14 -15.88
CA ARG A 16 -66.18 -3.34 -16.94
C ARG A 16 -64.90 -2.68 -16.42
N ALA A 17 -63.80 -2.83 -17.15
CA ALA A 17 -62.63 -1.99 -16.97
C ALA A 17 -62.87 -0.60 -17.61
N THR A 18 -62.63 0.45 -16.84
CA THR A 18 -62.46 1.83 -17.35
C THR A 18 -61.01 2.03 -17.80
N PRO A 19 -60.74 2.87 -18.83
CA PRO A 19 -59.38 3.10 -19.30
C PRO A 19 -58.55 3.80 -18.22
N VAL A 20 -57.31 3.32 -18.03
CA VAL A 20 -56.33 3.98 -17.16
C VAL A 20 -55.63 5.07 -17.96
N GLU A 21 -55.69 6.30 -17.43
CA GLU A 21 -55.08 7.50 -17.98
C GLU A 21 -53.54 7.33 -18.07
N GLU A 22 -52.96 7.56 -19.24
CA GLU A 22 -51.51 7.48 -19.45
C GLU A 22 -50.78 8.58 -18.67
N ARG A 23 -50.26 8.23 -17.49
CA ARG A 23 -49.32 9.09 -16.78
C ARG A 23 -47.99 9.08 -17.51
N GLN A 24 -47.69 10.17 -18.20
CA GLN A 24 -46.38 10.44 -18.77
C GLN A 24 -45.30 10.27 -17.70
N ILE A 25 -44.39 9.33 -17.92
CA ILE A 25 -43.18 9.17 -17.12
C ILE A 25 -42.25 10.31 -17.54
N PRO A 26 -41.73 11.15 -16.62
CA PRO A 26 -40.73 12.14 -16.99
C PRO A 26 -39.48 11.40 -17.49
N VAL A 27 -39.11 11.65 -18.75
CA VAL A 27 -37.83 11.22 -19.29
C VAL A 27 -36.76 12.00 -18.54
N TRP A 28 -36.01 11.31 -17.69
CA TRP A 28 -34.77 11.85 -17.13
C TRP A 28 -33.79 12.03 -18.28
N GLN A 29 -33.64 13.27 -18.74
CA GLN A 29 -32.46 13.64 -19.51
C GLN A 29 -31.26 13.43 -18.60
N GLY A 30 -30.33 12.57 -19.02
CA GLY A 30 -29.11 12.31 -18.26
C GLY A 30 -28.31 13.59 -18.09
N ASN A 31 -27.67 13.75 -16.93
CA ASN A 31 -26.73 14.82 -16.66
C ASN A 31 -25.41 14.53 -17.41
N SER A 32 -25.39 14.65 -18.73
CA SER A 32 -24.20 14.37 -19.56
C SER A 32 -23.03 15.32 -19.31
N PHE A 33 -23.18 16.32 -18.43
CA PHE A 33 -22.23 17.42 -18.27
C PHE A 33 -21.24 17.22 -17.12
N GLU A 34 -21.48 16.25 -16.23
CA GLU A 34 -20.59 15.91 -15.12
C GLU A 34 -19.69 14.71 -15.49
N ASP A 35 -20.26 13.68 -16.15
CA ASP A 35 -19.52 12.50 -16.61
C ASP A 35 -18.41 12.82 -17.64
N ASP A 36 -18.62 13.82 -18.51
CA ASP A 36 -17.65 14.20 -19.55
C ASP A 36 -16.40 14.89 -18.97
N ASP A 37 -16.54 15.76 -17.96
CA ASP A 37 -15.41 16.48 -17.33
C ASP A 37 -14.61 15.57 -16.39
N GLU A 38 -15.28 14.66 -15.65
CA GLU A 38 -14.59 13.59 -14.90
C GLU A 38 -13.83 12.64 -15.84
N GLY A 39 -14.42 12.28 -16.99
CA GLY A 39 -13.77 11.46 -18.01
C GLY A 39 -12.54 12.11 -18.65
N GLU A 40 -12.62 13.41 -19.00
CA GLU A 40 -11.50 14.16 -19.56
C GLU A 40 -10.38 14.37 -18.53
N GLN A 41 -10.73 14.65 -17.26
CA GLN A 41 -9.77 14.74 -16.16
C GLN A 41 -9.06 13.40 -15.88
N ALA A 42 -9.79 12.28 -15.88
CA ALA A 42 -9.23 10.94 -15.74
C ALA A 42 -8.28 10.59 -16.90
N ALA A 43 -8.65 10.92 -18.15
CA ALA A 43 -7.80 10.72 -19.31
C ALA A 43 -6.47 11.50 -19.21
N GLY A 44 -6.52 12.76 -18.76
CA GLY A 44 -5.32 13.58 -18.51
C GLY A 44 -4.41 12.99 -17.42
N LEU A 45 -4.99 12.47 -16.33
CA LEU A 45 -4.25 11.80 -15.27
C LEU A 45 -3.60 10.49 -15.75
N MET A 46 -4.29 9.69 -16.59
CA MET A 46 -3.74 8.47 -17.18
C MET A 46 -2.57 8.76 -18.12
N ALA A 47 -2.69 9.77 -18.99
CA ALA A 47 -1.61 10.18 -19.89
C ALA A 47 -0.34 10.54 -19.10
N ARG A 48 -0.49 11.35 -18.05
CA ARG A 48 0.60 11.73 -17.14
C ARG A 48 1.17 10.54 -16.36
N LEU A 49 0.35 9.55 -15.97
CA LEU A 49 0.85 8.33 -15.33
C LEU A 49 1.75 7.53 -16.28
N VAL A 50 1.35 7.38 -17.55
CA VAL A 50 2.15 6.69 -18.58
C VAL A 50 3.49 7.41 -18.82
N GLU A 51 3.50 8.75 -18.91
CA GLU A 51 4.74 9.52 -19.01
C GLU A 51 5.69 9.28 -17.81
N VAL A 52 5.14 9.31 -16.60
CA VAL A 52 5.89 9.07 -15.35
C VAL A 52 6.48 7.65 -15.31
N GLU A 53 5.74 6.64 -15.76
CA GLU A 53 6.23 5.26 -15.88
C GLU A 53 7.34 5.12 -16.92
N GLN A 54 7.24 5.79 -18.07
CA GLN A 54 8.29 5.81 -19.10
C GLN A 54 9.57 6.49 -18.59
N HIS A 55 9.45 7.61 -17.87
CA HIS A 55 10.57 8.28 -17.23
C HIS A 55 11.23 7.40 -16.15
N PHE A 56 10.44 6.74 -15.31
CA PHE A 56 10.92 5.76 -14.35
C PHE A 56 11.71 4.61 -15.02
N ALA A 57 11.15 4.01 -16.07
CA ALA A 57 11.78 2.92 -16.79
C ALA A 57 13.13 3.33 -17.42
N ARG A 58 13.19 4.54 -18.00
CA ARG A 58 14.42 5.12 -18.57
C ARG A 58 15.51 5.28 -17.51
N LEU A 59 15.20 5.92 -16.38
CA LEU A 59 16.15 6.16 -15.28
C LEU A 59 16.60 4.86 -14.61
N LYS A 60 15.70 3.88 -14.47
CA LYS A 60 16.02 2.53 -13.97
C LYS A 60 17.07 1.84 -14.86
N ASN A 61 16.90 1.92 -16.18
CA ASN A 61 17.86 1.36 -17.15
C ASN A 61 19.22 2.10 -17.16
N GLN A 62 19.22 3.38 -16.78
CA GLN A 62 20.43 4.21 -16.63
C GLN A 62 21.12 4.04 -15.25
N GLY A 63 20.55 3.25 -14.33
CA GLY A 63 21.07 3.06 -12.97
C GLY A 63 20.84 4.27 -12.03
N GLN A 64 20.05 5.26 -12.47
CA GLN A 64 19.72 6.48 -11.70
C GLN A 64 18.63 6.20 -10.66
N HIS A 65 18.92 5.29 -9.73
CA HIS A 65 17.93 4.74 -8.78
C HIS A 65 17.31 5.79 -7.84
N LEU A 66 18.05 6.83 -7.45
CA LEU A 66 17.53 7.91 -6.60
C LEU A 66 16.50 8.78 -7.35
N GLU A 67 16.78 9.13 -8.59
CA GLU A 67 15.87 9.93 -9.43
C GLU A 67 14.64 9.10 -9.84
N ALA A 68 14.83 7.80 -10.11
CA ALA A 68 13.75 6.87 -10.39
C ALA A 68 12.73 6.77 -9.22
N LEU A 69 13.16 6.91 -7.96
CA LEU A 69 12.26 6.93 -6.81
C LEU A 69 11.29 8.12 -6.83
N HIS A 70 11.71 9.30 -7.31
CA HIS A 70 10.81 10.46 -7.41
C HIS A 70 9.65 10.19 -8.37
N PHE A 71 9.93 9.60 -9.53
CA PHE A 71 8.89 9.19 -10.48
C PHE A 71 8.01 8.08 -9.90
N MET A 72 8.56 7.15 -9.11
CA MET A 72 7.76 6.12 -8.43
C MET A 72 6.82 6.71 -7.36
N GLU A 73 7.27 7.70 -6.59
CA GLU A 73 6.44 8.44 -5.61
C GLU A 73 5.30 9.19 -6.31
N LEU A 74 5.60 9.89 -7.41
CA LEU A 74 4.60 10.55 -8.24
C LEU A 74 3.61 9.55 -8.89
N SER A 75 4.10 8.38 -9.29
CA SER A 75 3.29 7.29 -9.84
C SER A 75 2.28 6.73 -8.83
N VAL A 76 2.66 6.64 -7.54
CA VAL A 76 1.71 6.31 -6.45
C VAL A 76 0.65 7.40 -6.29
N PHE A 77 1.06 8.67 -6.29
CA PHE A 77 0.14 9.82 -6.18
C PHE A 77 -0.90 9.84 -7.30
N LEU A 78 -0.48 9.66 -8.56
CA LEU A 78 -1.39 9.65 -9.71
C LEU A 78 -2.36 8.46 -9.68
N ARG A 79 -1.89 7.25 -9.33
CA ARG A 79 -2.80 6.09 -9.16
C ARG A 79 -3.82 6.32 -8.05
N LYS A 80 -3.45 7.00 -6.95
CA LYS A 80 -4.40 7.37 -5.90
C LYS A 80 -5.48 8.34 -6.38
N GLN A 81 -5.15 9.27 -7.29
CA GLN A 81 -6.14 10.16 -7.88
C GLN A 81 -7.06 9.43 -8.88
N LEU A 82 -6.52 8.48 -9.65
CA LEU A 82 -7.26 7.73 -10.66
C LEU A 82 -8.18 6.64 -10.10
N TYR A 83 -7.72 5.88 -9.09
CA TYR A 83 -8.37 4.64 -8.64
C TYR A 83 -8.83 4.68 -7.17
N GLY A 84 -8.57 5.79 -6.47
CA GLY A 84 -8.86 5.95 -5.05
C GLY A 84 -7.80 5.31 -4.13
N ALA A 85 -7.89 5.61 -2.83
CA ALA A 85 -6.87 5.20 -1.85
C ALA A 85 -6.90 3.70 -1.48
N GLU A 86 -8.02 3.03 -1.76
CA GLU A 86 -8.27 1.62 -1.39
C GLU A 86 -8.08 0.65 -2.57
N SER A 87 -7.64 1.16 -3.73
CA SER A 87 -7.42 0.36 -4.94
C SER A 87 -6.23 -0.60 -4.81
N GLU A 88 -6.34 -1.76 -5.47
CA GLU A 88 -5.26 -2.75 -5.53
C GLU A 88 -4.03 -2.19 -6.26
N GLU A 89 -4.23 -1.36 -7.30
CA GLU A 89 -3.17 -0.68 -8.05
C GLU A 89 -2.36 0.27 -7.16
N VAL A 90 -3.01 0.99 -6.24
CA VAL A 90 -2.34 1.84 -5.25
C VAL A 90 -1.59 1.00 -4.22
N ALA A 91 -2.21 -0.08 -3.72
CA ALA A 91 -1.56 -1.01 -2.80
C ALA A 91 -0.28 -1.61 -3.42
N MET A 92 -0.36 -2.15 -4.65
CA MET A 92 0.78 -2.67 -5.40
C MET A 92 1.88 -1.63 -5.60
N ALA A 93 1.52 -0.42 -6.05
CA ALA A 93 2.49 0.67 -6.25
C ALA A 93 3.19 1.05 -4.93
N CYS A 94 2.48 1.07 -3.81
CA CYS A 94 3.05 1.31 -2.49
C CYS A 94 4.00 0.20 -2.03
N GLN A 95 3.71 -1.07 -2.33
CA GLN A 95 4.62 -2.19 -2.03
C GLN A 95 5.93 -2.07 -2.81
N VAL A 96 5.86 -1.80 -4.12
CA VAL A 96 7.03 -1.62 -4.99
C VAL A 96 7.86 -0.41 -4.55
N PHE A 97 7.21 0.71 -4.20
CA PHE A 97 7.89 1.91 -3.69
C PHE A 97 8.55 1.66 -2.33
N THR A 98 7.87 1.02 -1.39
CA THR A 98 8.43 0.63 -0.08
C THR A 98 9.67 -0.27 -0.22
N THR A 99 9.63 -1.23 -1.13
CA THR A 99 10.76 -2.15 -1.41
C THR A 99 11.94 -1.39 -2.02
N SER A 100 11.66 -0.46 -2.95
CA SER A 100 12.66 0.37 -3.61
C SER A 100 13.32 1.35 -2.63
N CYS A 101 12.54 2.02 -1.78
CA CYS A 101 13.03 2.88 -0.70
C CYS A 101 13.98 2.13 0.24
N ASN A 102 13.60 0.92 0.70
CA ASN A 102 14.47 0.08 1.54
C ASN A 102 15.81 -0.27 0.87
N THR A 103 15.76 -0.65 -0.41
CA THR A 103 16.94 -1.06 -1.18
C THR A 103 17.90 0.10 -1.42
N VAL A 104 17.37 1.24 -1.85
CA VAL A 104 18.17 2.44 -2.12
C VAL A 104 18.66 3.07 -0.82
N ALA A 105 17.89 3.05 0.27
CA ALA A 105 18.32 3.54 1.57
C ALA A 105 19.57 2.81 2.08
N MET A 106 19.62 1.48 1.95
CA MET A 106 20.81 0.70 2.32
C MET A 106 22.00 1.01 1.40
N SER A 107 21.74 1.34 0.14
CA SER A 107 22.76 1.79 -0.83
C SER A 107 23.29 3.21 -0.52
N CYS A 108 22.45 4.11 0.01
CA CYS A 108 22.85 5.41 0.55
C CYS A 108 23.65 5.24 1.84
N LEU A 109 23.18 4.38 2.75
CA LEU A 109 23.85 4.07 4.02
C LEU A 109 25.25 3.50 3.81
N GLN A 110 25.45 2.66 2.79
CA GLN A 110 26.77 2.16 2.41
C GLN A 110 27.76 3.27 2.01
N ARG A 111 27.26 4.35 1.39
CA ARG A 111 28.00 5.54 0.95
C ARG A 111 28.04 6.66 2.02
N ASP A 112 27.59 6.36 3.24
CA ASP A 112 27.47 7.31 4.36
C ASP A 112 26.55 8.52 4.08
N ASP A 113 25.66 8.41 3.09
CA ASP A 113 24.58 9.36 2.82
C ASP A 113 23.42 9.10 3.79
N TYR A 114 23.66 9.49 5.05
CA TYR A 114 22.74 9.25 6.17
C TYR A 114 21.42 10.01 6.03
N GLU A 115 21.41 11.17 5.38
CA GLU A 115 20.21 12.00 5.23
C GLU A 115 19.20 11.31 4.31
N LYS A 116 19.60 10.96 3.09
CA LYS A 116 18.72 10.23 2.16
C LYS A 116 18.36 8.84 2.70
N ALA A 117 19.30 8.13 3.33
CA ALA A 117 19.01 6.83 3.94
C ALA A 117 17.90 6.94 5.00
N HIS A 118 17.93 7.97 5.85
CA HIS A 118 16.90 8.18 6.87
C HIS A 118 15.55 8.59 6.26
N GLU A 119 15.54 9.52 5.29
CA GLU A 119 14.31 9.95 4.61
C GLU A 119 13.59 8.77 3.96
N LEU A 120 14.31 7.96 3.16
CA LEU A 120 13.75 6.82 2.45
C LEU A 120 13.21 5.74 3.40
N LEU A 121 13.91 5.46 4.50
CA LEU A 121 13.43 4.52 5.51
C LEU A 121 12.20 5.05 6.26
N LYS A 122 12.09 6.38 6.46
CA LYS A 122 10.89 6.99 7.06
C LYS A 122 9.69 6.98 6.12
N LYS A 123 9.89 7.17 4.81
CA LYS A 123 8.82 6.94 3.81
C LYS A 123 8.33 5.49 3.83
N ALA A 124 9.24 4.51 3.87
CA ALA A 124 8.89 3.08 3.99
C ALA A 124 8.19 2.73 5.33
N GLU A 125 8.61 3.35 6.45
CA GLU A 125 7.99 3.14 7.77
C GLU A 125 6.55 3.69 7.80
N LEU A 126 6.28 4.80 7.12
CA LEU A 126 4.95 5.39 7.00
C LEU A 126 4.01 4.55 6.11
N LEU A 127 4.47 4.12 4.94
CA LEU A 127 3.65 3.36 3.97
C LEU A 127 3.20 1.98 4.50
N THR A 128 3.92 1.44 5.48
CA THR A 128 3.62 0.14 6.11
C THR A 128 2.85 0.26 7.43
N GLU A 129 2.38 1.46 7.80
CA GLU A 129 1.49 1.65 8.96
C GLU A 129 0.14 0.96 8.73
N ALA A 130 -0.59 0.66 9.81
CA ALA A 130 -1.92 0.00 9.71
C ALA A 130 -2.98 0.85 8.99
N ARG A 131 -2.75 2.17 8.89
CA ARG A 131 -3.55 3.14 8.12
C ARG A 131 -2.94 3.49 6.76
N GLY A 132 -1.93 2.73 6.32
CA GLY A 132 -1.30 2.87 5.01
C GLY A 132 -2.16 2.26 3.90
N TYR A 133 -1.71 2.40 2.66
CA TYR A 133 -2.45 1.93 1.47
C TYR A 133 -2.30 0.42 1.20
N ILE A 134 -1.41 -0.27 1.91
CA ILE A 134 -1.16 -1.72 1.73
C ILE A 134 -2.13 -2.48 2.64
N GLN A 135 -3.30 -2.86 2.14
CA GLN A 135 -4.34 -3.52 2.97
C GLN A 135 -3.98 -4.95 3.39
N GLU A 136 -3.21 -5.69 2.58
CA GLU A 136 -2.83 -7.07 2.90
C GLU A 136 -1.83 -7.11 4.05
N ASP A 137 -2.29 -7.50 5.24
CA ASP A 137 -1.48 -7.55 6.46
C ASP A 137 -0.22 -8.40 6.31
N ARG A 138 -0.29 -9.56 5.63
CA ARG A 138 0.87 -10.44 5.36
C ARG A 138 2.02 -9.63 4.73
N THR A 139 1.75 -8.98 3.60
CA THR A 139 2.76 -8.23 2.85
C THR A 139 3.15 -6.93 3.55
N ARG A 140 2.19 -6.22 4.16
CA ARG A 140 2.42 -5.01 4.95
C ARG A 140 3.38 -5.26 6.11
N LEU A 141 3.15 -6.31 6.90
CA LEU A 141 3.97 -6.66 8.06
C LEU A 141 5.36 -7.15 7.64
N LYS A 142 5.48 -7.94 6.56
CA LYS A 142 6.78 -8.36 5.99
C LYS A 142 7.64 -7.16 5.57
N LEU A 143 7.05 -6.21 4.84
CA LEU A 143 7.73 -4.96 4.44
C LEU A 143 8.10 -4.09 5.64
N ARG A 144 7.25 -4.04 6.68
CA ARG A 144 7.54 -3.30 7.92
C ARG A 144 8.71 -3.88 8.71
N ALA A 145 8.78 -5.21 8.82
CA ALA A 145 9.88 -5.90 9.49
C ALA A 145 11.24 -5.61 8.81
N VAL A 146 11.29 -5.71 7.48
CA VAL A 146 12.47 -5.32 6.69
C VAL A 146 12.85 -3.85 6.91
N THR A 147 11.86 -2.95 6.93
CA THR A 147 12.09 -1.51 7.16
C THR A 147 12.65 -1.24 8.56
N TYR A 148 12.11 -1.90 9.58
CA TYR A 148 12.62 -1.81 10.95
C TYR A 148 14.04 -2.39 11.10
N ASN A 149 14.36 -3.50 10.44
CA ASN A 149 15.72 -4.05 10.44
C ASN A 149 16.72 -3.09 9.77
N ASN A 150 16.34 -2.44 8.67
CA ASN A 150 17.14 -1.42 7.99
C ASN A 150 17.31 -0.14 8.85
N LEU A 151 16.27 0.31 9.57
CA LEU A 151 16.38 1.38 10.55
C LEU A 151 17.32 0.99 11.71
N GLY A 152 17.30 -0.27 12.14
CA GLY A 152 18.29 -0.86 13.04
C GLY A 152 19.71 -0.69 12.53
N CYS A 153 19.97 -1.09 11.27
CA CYS A 153 21.26 -0.88 10.60
C CYS A 153 21.68 0.58 10.54
N PHE A 154 20.75 1.49 10.19
CA PHE A 154 20.98 2.92 10.13
C PHE A 154 21.42 3.49 11.49
N TYR A 155 20.66 3.24 12.55
CA TYR A 155 20.99 3.74 13.90
C TYR A 155 22.29 3.12 14.44
N LYS A 156 22.56 1.84 14.15
CA LYS A 156 23.83 1.18 14.48
C LYS A 156 25.02 1.89 13.84
N ARG A 157 24.97 2.17 12.53
CA ARG A 157 26.05 2.88 11.81
C ARG A 157 26.21 4.33 12.27
N ARG A 158 25.14 4.96 12.79
CA ARG A 158 25.18 6.28 13.45
C ARG A 158 25.64 6.25 14.93
N GLY A 159 26.04 5.10 15.47
CA GLY A 159 26.43 4.93 16.88
C GLY A 159 25.28 5.03 17.89
N LYS A 160 24.02 5.12 17.44
CA LYS A 160 22.82 5.25 18.28
C LYS A 160 22.30 3.86 18.68
N LEU A 161 23.12 3.12 19.44
CA LEU A 161 22.93 1.69 19.69
C LEU A 161 21.59 1.36 20.37
N PHE A 162 21.12 2.15 21.35
CA PHE A 162 19.80 1.95 21.96
C PHE A 162 18.65 2.09 20.96
N SER A 163 18.69 3.09 20.06
CA SER A 163 17.70 3.25 18.99
C SER A 163 17.76 2.09 17.99
N ALA A 164 18.96 1.58 17.69
CA ALA A 164 19.13 0.41 16.84
C ALA A 164 18.48 -0.84 17.48
N LEU A 165 18.74 -1.11 18.76
CA LEU A 165 18.11 -2.23 19.49
C LEU A 165 16.58 -2.13 19.50
N GLN A 166 16.00 -0.95 19.74
CA GLN A 166 14.55 -0.75 19.70
C GLN A 166 13.93 -1.07 18.33
N TYR A 167 14.63 -0.75 17.24
CA TYR A 167 14.15 -1.06 15.89
C TYR A 167 14.35 -2.53 15.51
N LEU A 168 15.47 -3.14 15.91
CA LEU A 168 15.74 -4.57 15.69
C LEU A 168 14.81 -5.48 16.50
N ASP A 169 14.50 -5.12 17.75
CA ASP A 169 13.50 -5.83 18.58
C ASP A 169 12.09 -5.76 17.97
N LYS A 170 11.69 -4.59 17.42
CA LYS A 170 10.44 -4.47 16.67
C LYS A 170 10.43 -5.35 15.42
N ALA A 171 11.51 -5.39 14.64
CA ALA A 171 11.62 -6.26 13.47
C ALA A 171 11.49 -7.74 13.87
N LEU A 172 12.26 -8.17 14.88
CA LEU A 172 12.29 -9.55 15.36
C LEU A 172 10.92 -10.00 15.91
N LYS A 173 10.21 -9.14 16.65
CA LYS A 173 8.85 -9.45 17.13
C LYS A 173 7.89 -9.69 15.98
N MET A 174 8.00 -8.93 14.89
CA MET A 174 7.18 -9.14 13.70
C MET A 174 7.56 -10.44 12.98
N GLU A 175 8.87 -10.70 12.82
CA GLU A 175 9.42 -11.94 12.24
C GLU A 175 9.00 -13.20 13.00
N LEU A 176 8.98 -13.17 14.34
CA LEU A 176 8.56 -14.29 15.19
C LEU A 176 7.04 -14.47 15.25
N SER A 177 6.27 -13.39 15.06
CA SER A 177 4.79 -13.42 15.12
C SER A 177 4.12 -13.98 13.86
N SER A 178 4.88 -14.16 12.78
CA SER A 178 4.36 -14.62 11.48
C SER A 178 5.30 -15.67 10.90
N SER A 179 4.77 -16.87 10.66
CA SER A 179 5.49 -18.02 10.09
C SER A 179 5.96 -17.83 8.64
N GLU A 180 5.79 -16.65 8.05
CA GLU A 180 6.02 -16.34 6.64
C GLU A 180 6.93 -15.11 6.42
N VAL A 181 7.47 -14.53 7.49
CA VAL A 181 8.46 -13.44 7.42
C VAL A 181 9.87 -14.04 7.45
N ASP A 182 10.30 -14.53 6.30
CA ASP A 182 11.65 -15.05 6.11
C ASP A 182 12.71 -13.95 6.23
N ASN A 183 13.34 -13.83 7.42
CA ASN A 183 14.80 -13.71 7.63
C ASN A 183 15.16 -13.32 9.08
N PRO A 184 14.72 -14.07 10.11
CA PRO A 184 15.09 -13.77 11.50
C PRO A 184 16.62 -13.84 11.71
N ALA A 185 17.35 -14.64 10.92
CA ALA A 185 18.80 -14.74 10.97
C ALA A 185 19.50 -13.39 10.71
N GLY A 186 19.06 -12.62 9.72
CA GLY A 186 19.61 -11.30 9.42
C GLY A 186 19.39 -10.30 10.55
N THR A 187 18.19 -10.29 11.14
CA THR A 187 17.84 -9.42 12.28
C THR A 187 18.60 -9.83 13.55
N HIS A 188 18.74 -11.13 13.83
CA HIS A 188 19.57 -11.64 14.92
C HIS A 188 21.05 -11.25 14.77
N LEU A 189 21.63 -11.38 13.57
CA LEU A 189 23.02 -10.95 13.31
C LEU A 189 23.21 -9.44 13.59
N ASN A 190 22.24 -8.61 13.18
CA ASN A 190 22.26 -7.19 13.48
C ASN A 190 22.10 -6.90 14.98
N LEU A 191 21.26 -7.65 15.69
CA LEU A 191 21.05 -7.52 17.13
C LEU A 191 22.34 -7.86 17.90
N CYS A 192 22.94 -9.03 17.63
CA CYS A 192 24.20 -9.47 18.24
C CYS A 192 25.34 -8.49 17.98
N ALA A 193 25.47 -7.97 16.75
CA ALA A 193 26.47 -6.95 16.42
C ALA A 193 26.24 -5.63 17.17
N THR A 194 24.98 -5.25 17.42
CA THR A 194 24.63 -4.02 18.15
C THR A 194 24.89 -4.17 19.66
N LEU A 195 24.52 -5.31 20.24
CA LEU A 195 24.80 -5.64 21.65
C LEU A 195 26.31 -5.68 21.92
N SER A 196 27.08 -6.38 21.08
CA SER A 196 28.54 -6.44 21.19
C SER A 196 29.22 -5.07 21.08
N GLN A 197 28.66 -4.14 20.30
CA GLN A 197 29.12 -2.74 20.30
C GLN A 197 28.77 -2.03 21.61
N LEU A 198 27.56 -2.23 22.14
CA LEU A 198 27.10 -1.59 23.37
C LEU A 198 27.95 -2.02 24.58
N ASP A 199 28.23 -3.31 24.72
CA ASP A 199 29.05 -3.88 25.81
C ASP A 199 30.50 -3.37 25.76
N ARG A 200 31.00 -2.96 24.59
CA ARG A 200 32.32 -2.32 24.42
C ARG A 200 32.34 -0.83 24.77
N HIS A 201 31.17 -0.19 24.82
CA HIS A 201 31.02 1.21 25.22
C HIS A 201 30.56 1.38 26.67
N ALA A 202 29.94 0.36 27.29
CA ALA A 202 29.57 0.35 28.70
C ALA A 202 30.74 0.65 29.69
N PRO A 203 32.01 0.26 29.42
CA PRO A 203 33.16 0.62 30.26
C PRO A 203 33.71 2.05 30.02
N ALA A 204 33.10 2.83 29.11
CA ALA A 204 33.61 4.12 28.65
C ALA A 204 32.69 5.32 29.02
N LEU A 205 31.76 5.10 29.95
CA LEU A 205 30.81 6.07 30.52
C LEU A 205 30.99 6.16 32.04
#